data_AF-A0A977L8C5-F1
#
_entry.id   AF-A0A977L8C5-F1
#
_cell.length_a   1.000
_cell.length_b   1.000
_cell.length_c   1.000
_cell.angle_alpha   90.00
_cell.angle_beta   90.00
_cell.angle_gamma   90.00
#
_symmetry.space_group_name_H-M   'P 1'
#
loop_
_entity.id
_entity.type
_entity.pdbx_description
1 polymer ?
#
loop_
_entity_poly.entity_id
_entity_poly.type
_entity_poly.pdbx_seq_one_letter_code
_entity_poly.pdbx_strand_id
1 'polypeptide(L)' 'MFSFLKKDPIKDLTNKRKKLLEEAMQIQRSGDLKLYAVKMEAIDKLEKELDMLQSGGMQK' A
#
# COMPACT_ATOMS: atom_id res chain seq x y z
N MET A 1 10.44 26.30 -8.85
CA MET A 1 10.64 24.94 -9.38
C MET A 1 9.41 24.10 -9.08
N PHE A 2 8.38 24.11 -9.95
CA PHE A 2 7.08 23.47 -9.68
C PHE A 2 6.51 22.75 -10.91
N SER A 3 7.34 21.92 -11.56
CA SER A 3 6.90 21.11 -12.72
C SER A 3 6.62 19.64 -12.38
N PHE A 4 6.59 19.25 -11.10
CA PHE A 4 6.61 17.84 -10.70
C PHE A 4 5.31 17.32 -10.05
N LEU A 5 4.22 18.09 -10.00
CA LEU A 5 2.92 17.62 -9.48
C LEU A 5 2.09 16.85 -10.53
N LYS A 6 2.73 16.05 -11.40
CA LYS A 6 1.99 14.93 -11.99
C LYS A 6 1.85 13.89 -10.87
N LYS A 7 0.68 13.85 -10.22
CA LYS A 7 0.32 12.77 -9.30
C LYS A 7 0.41 11.47 -10.07
N ASP A 8 1.42 10.68 -9.77
CA ASP A 8 1.48 9.30 -10.20
C ASP A 8 0.68 8.49 -9.17
N PRO A 9 -0.55 8.05 -9.52
CA PRO A 9 -1.42 7.34 -8.58
C PRO A 9 -0.77 6.03 -8.10
N ILE A 10 0.07 5.39 -8.92
CA ILE A 10 0.80 4.19 -8.54
C ILE A 10 1.85 4.53 -7.49
N LYS A 11 2.59 5.63 -7.68
CA LYS A 11 3.58 6.10 -6.69
C LYS A 11 2.93 6.49 -5.37
N ASP A 12 1.79 7.17 -5.42
CA ASP A 12 1.03 7.56 -4.22
C ASP A 12 0.54 6.33 -3.43
N LEU A 13 -0.05 5.34 -4.11
CA LEU A 13 -0.48 4.09 -3.50
C LEU A 13 0.69 3.25 -2.98
N THR A 14 1.81 3.19 -3.70
CA THR A 14 3.02 2.48 -3.26
C THR A 14 3.56 3.07 -1.97
N ASN A 15 3.60 4.41 -1.86
CA ASN A 15 4.01 5.09 -0.63
C ASN A 15 3.05 4.81 0.52
N LYS A 16 1.74 4.79 0.25
CA LYS A 16 0.71 4.47 1.25
C LYS A 16 0.85 3.02 1.75
N ARG A 17 1.06 2.07 0.84
CA ARG A 17 1.35 0.65 1.16
C ARG A 17 2.54 0.54 2.10
N LYS A 18 3.66 1.20 1.77
CA LYS A 18 4.88 1.18 2.58
C LYS A 18 4.62 1.65 4.01
N LYS A 19 3.91 2.77 4.18
CA LYS A 19 3.54 3.29 5.51
C LYS A 19 2.69 2.30 6.30
N LEU A 20 1.69 1.70 5.66
CA LEU A 20 0.83 0.70 6.32
C LEU A 20 1.61 -0.55 6.75
N LEU A 21 2.58 -1.01 5.94
CA LEU A 21 3.48 -2.11 6.30
C LEU A 21 4.37 -1.76 7.49
N GLU A 22 4.91 -0.53 7.54
CA GLU A 22 5.68 -0.04 8.68
C GLU A 22 4.83 -0.04 9.96
N GLU A 23 3.60 0.43 9.90
CA GLU A 23 2.64 0.38 11.02
C GLU A 23 2.32 -1.07 11.43
N ALA A 24 2.03 -1.95 10.46
CA ALA A 24 1.72 -3.35 10.71
C ALA A 24 2.89 -4.06 11.40
N MET A 25 4.14 -3.77 11.04
CA MET A 25 5.31 -4.31 11.72
C MET A 25 5.40 -3.88 13.19
N GLN A 26 5.03 -2.64 13.52
CA GLN A 26 5.00 -2.20 14.92
C GLN A 26 3.91 -2.94 15.71
N ILE A 27 2.74 -3.14 15.10
CA ILE A 27 1.60 -3.85 15.71
C ILE A 27 1.92 -5.34 15.90
N GLN A 28 2.60 -5.95 14.92
CA GLN A 28 3.08 -7.32 15.06
C GLN A 28 4.05 -7.45 16.24
N ARG A 29 4.98 -6.49 16.39
CA ARG A 29 5.94 -6.46 17.50
C ARG A 29 5.28 -6.21 18.86
N SER A 30 4.16 -5.49 18.91
CA SER A 30 3.40 -5.32 20.16
C SER A 30 2.60 -6.57 20.55
N GLY A 31 2.45 -7.54 19.64
CA GLY A 31 1.70 -8.77 19.88
C GLY A 31 0.18 -8.64 19.69
N ASP A 32 -0.31 -7.50 19.19
CA ASP A 32 -1.74 -7.31 18.92
C ASP A 32 -2.13 -7.93 17.58
N LEU A 33 -2.33 -9.25 17.59
CA LEU A 33 -2.64 -10.04 16.40
C LEU A 33 -3.98 -9.65 15.75
N LYS A 34 -4.95 -9.18 16.53
CA LYS A 34 -6.25 -8.74 15.98
C LYS A 34 -6.08 -7.47 15.18
N LEU A 35 -5.41 -6.47 15.76
CA LEU A 35 -5.15 -5.22 15.06
C LEU A 35 -4.22 -5.43 13.86
N TYR A 36 -3.24 -6.33 13.98
CA TYR A 36 -2.37 -6.72 12.87
C TYR A 36 -3.17 -7.31 11.71
N ALA A 37 -4.08 -8.25 11.97
CA ALA A 37 -4.91 -8.87 10.94
C ALA A 37 -5.78 -7.83 10.21
N VAL A 38 -6.40 -6.91 10.94
CA VAL A 38 -7.19 -5.80 10.36
C VAL A 38 -6.31 -4.91 9.47
N LYS A 39 -5.08 -4.61 9.89
CA LYS A 39 -4.14 -3.82 9.09
C LYS A 39 -3.68 -4.56 7.84
N MET A 40 -3.40 -5.86 7.93
CA MET A 40 -3.03 -6.67 6.78
C MET A 40 -4.17 -6.77 5.76
N GLU A 41 -5.42 -6.90 6.19
CA GLU A 41 -6.57 -6.89 5.26
C GLU A 41 -6.67 -5.56 4.48
N ALA A 42 -6.35 -4.43 5.12
CA ALA A 42 -6.31 -3.14 4.45
C ALA A 42 -5.14 -3.02 3.45
N ILE A 43 -3.99 -3.64 3.76
CA ILE A 43 -2.84 -3.71 2.86
C ILE A 43 -3.17 -4.56 1.64
N ASP A 44 -3.78 -5.74 1.82
CA ASP A 44 -4.18 -6.63 0.72
C ASP A 44 -5.14 -5.95 -0.27
N LYS A 45 -6.10 -5.17 0.23
CA LYS A 45 -7.02 -4.39 -0.61
C LYS A 45 -6.27 -3.35 -1.45
N LEU A 46 -5.28 -2.70 -0.85
CA LEU A 46 -4.45 -1.69 -1.51
C LEU A 46 -3.50 -2.34 -2.52
N GLU A 47 -2.93 -3.50 -2.22
CA GLU A 47 -2.12 -4.28 -3.16
C GLU A 47 -2.92 -4.70 -4.39
N LYS A 48 -4.16 -5.17 -4.21
CA LYS A 48 -5.05 -5.45 -5.35
C LYS A 48 -5.33 -4.21 -6.20
N GLU A 49 -5.50 -3.05 -5.59
CA GLU A 49 -5.68 -1.78 -6.31
C GLU A 49 -4.42 -1.40 -7.10
N LEU A 50 -3.23 -1.54 -6.49
CA LEU A 50 -1.94 -1.36 -7.15
C LEU A 50 -1.76 -2.33 -8.32
N ASP A 51 -2.07 -3.60 -8.11
CA ASP A 51 -1.99 -4.63 -9.14
C ASP A 51 -2.93 -4.30 -10.28
N MET A 52 -4.17 -3.87 -10.03
CA MET A 52 -5.09 -3.45 -11.11
C MET A 52 -4.54 -2.28 -11.92
N LEU A 53 -3.94 -1.29 -11.25
CA LEU A 53 -3.36 -0.12 -11.91
C LEU A 53 -2.07 -0.44 -12.69
N GLN A 54 -1.27 -1.41 -12.21
CA GLN A 54 -0.05 -1.87 -12.88
C GLN A 54 -0.34 -2.87 -14.00
N SER A 55 -1.25 -3.82 -13.76
CA SER A 55 -1.69 -4.87 -14.70
C SER A 55 -2.51 -4.31 -15.86
N GLY A 56 -3.17 -3.15 -15.68
CA GLY A 56 -3.70 -2.36 -16.79
C GLY A 56 -2.65 -1.96 -17.83
N GLY A 57 -1.35 -2.06 -17.49
CA GLY A 57 -0.21 -1.89 -18.39
C GLY A 57 0.54 -3.18 -18.76
N MET A 58 0.13 -4.35 -18.23
CA MET A 58 0.83 -5.63 -18.43
C MET A 58 -0.14 -6.80 -18.58
N GLN A 59 -1.00 -6.74 -19.60
CA GLN A 59 -1.52 -7.97 -20.22
C GLN A 59 -0.48 -8.49 -21.20
N LYS A 60 0.34 -9.45 -20.78
CA LYS A 60 1.00 -10.43 -21.65
C LYS A 60 1.18 -11.74 -20.92
#